data_AF-A0A954MQA9-F1
#
_entry.id   AF-A0A954MQA9-F1
#
_cell.length_a   1.000
_cell.length_b   1.000
_cell.length_c   1.000
_cell.angle_alpha   90.00
_cell.angle_beta   90.00
_cell.angle_gamma   90.00
#
_symmetry.space_group_name_H-M   'P 1'
#
loop_
_entity.id
_entity.type
_entity.pdbx_description
1 polymer ?
#
loop_
_entity_poly.entity_id
_entity_poly.type
_entity_poly.pdbx_seq_one_letter_code
_entity_poly.pdbx_strand_id
1 'polypeptide(L)'
;MPRRTIDHQQTFALEDGWLVRTVIKPNGSSYQHRCSLAAYRAVTDYIDEHTNEGVTTNGLWDGLPDVPCTQAAIALAFLKELGCVTVCHRRCYPVSKFLVEDALIEFHALNL
;
A
#
# COMPACT_ATOMS: atom_id res chain seq x y z
N MET A 1 -0.64 15.15 21.77
CA MET A 1 -0.12 13.83 22.21
C MET A 1 0.69 13.25 21.07
N PRO A 2 2.00 12.99 21.22
CA PRO A 2 2.75 12.28 20.19
C PRO A 2 2.20 10.86 20.08
N ARG A 3 1.79 10.46 18.86
CA ARG A 3 1.41 9.08 18.57
C ARG A 3 2.67 8.25 18.78
N ARG A 4 2.67 7.36 19.77
CA ARG A 4 3.75 6.39 19.97
C ARG A 4 3.71 5.47 18.75
N THR A 5 4.57 5.72 17.77
CA THR A 5 4.78 4.80 16.65
C THR A 5 5.41 3.55 17.27
N ILE A 6 4.59 2.52 17.49
CA ILE A 6 5.14 1.20 17.72
C ILE A 6 5.78 0.84 16.38
N ASP A 7 7.11 0.80 16.36
CA ASP A 7 7.85 0.43 15.17
C ASP A 7 7.57 -1.05 14.91
N HIS A 8 6.68 -1.30 13.96
CA HIS A 8 6.35 -2.64 13.51
C HIS A 8 7.28 -2.95 12.37
N GLN A 9 8.20 -3.89 12.57
CA GLN A 9 8.96 -4.45 11.45
C GLN A 9 7.98 -5.15 10.53
N GLN A 10 7.99 -4.79 9.25
CA GLN A 10 7.17 -5.39 8.22
C GLN A 10 8.06 -5.84 7.05
N THR A 11 7.62 -6.87 6.35
CA THR A 11 8.25 -7.33 5.11
C THR A 11 7.18 -7.57 4.06
N PHE A 12 7.59 -7.47 2.80
CA PHE A 12 6.75 -7.74 1.64
C PHE A 12 7.42 -8.82 0.78
N ALA A 13 6.61 -9.71 0.21
CA ALA A 13 7.04 -10.76 -0.69
C ALA A 13 5.95 -11.02 -1.73
N LEU A 14 6.32 -11.63 -2.86
CA LEU A 14 5.36 -12.17 -3.81
C LEU A 14 5.27 -13.69 -3.66
N GLU A 15 4.08 -14.20 -3.32
CA GLU A 15 3.81 -15.63 -3.16
C GLU A 15 2.62 -16.00 -4.05
N ASP A 16 2.81 -16.92 -5.00
CA ASP A 16 1.75 -17.38 -5.93
C ASP A 16 1.01 -16.22 -6.65
N GLY A 17 1.72 -15.13 -6.96
CA GLY A 17 1.15 -13.92 -7.58
C GLY A 17 0.40 -12.99 -6.63
N TRP A 18 0.47 -13.22 -5.31
CA TRP A 18 -0.09 -12.36 -4.28
C TRP A 18 1.01 -11.56 -3.58
N LEU A 19 0.77 -10.27 -3.39
CA LEU A 19 1.59 -9.43 -2.51
C LEU A 19 1.27 -9.80 -1.07
N VAL A 20 2.23 -10.40 -0.38
CA VAL A 20 2.12 -10.83 1.01
C VAL A 20 2.82 -9.83 1.90
N ARG A 21 2.08 -9.28 2.87
CA ARG A 21 2.63 -8.42 3.91
C ARG A 21 2.72 -9.22 5.21
N THR A 22 3.93 -9.37 5.73
CA THR A 22 4.17 -9.93 7.06
C THR A 22 4.45 -8.80 8.03
N VAL A 23 3.79 -8.79 9.19
CA VAL A 23 4.00 -7.80 10.25
C VAL A 23 4.45 -8.51 11.51
N ILE A 24 5.60 -8.10 12.05
CA ILE A 24 6.15 -8.60 13.32
C ILE A 24 5.79 -7.60 14.42
N LYS A 25 5.12 -8.08 15.46
CA LYS A 25 4.75 -7.29 16.64
C LYS A 25 5.90 -7.28 17.64
N PRO A 26 5.97 -6.29 18.55
CA PRO A 26 7.02 -6.23 19.58
C PRO A 26 7.09 -7.45 20.51
N ASN A 27 6.00 -8.22 20.62
CA ASN A 27 5.95 -9.45 21.41
C ASN A 27 6.46 -10.69 20.64
N GLY A 28 7.05 -10.51 19.46
CA GLY A 28 7.56 -11.58 18.60
C GLY A 28 6.50 -12.31 17.76
N SER A 29 5.20 -12.11 18.03
CA SER A 29 4.15 -12.69 17.19
C SER A 29 4.09 -12.00 15.83
N SER A 30 3.83 -12.76 14.78
CA SER A 30 3.64 -12.24 13.43
C SER A 30 2.25 -12.55 12.88
N TYR A 31 1.81 -11.76 11.91
CA TYR A 31 0.63 -12.07 11.12
C TYR A 31 0.87 -11.69 9.65
N GLN A 32 0.13 -12.35 8.77
CA GLN A 32 0.19 -12.13 7.35
C GLN A 32 -1.18 -11.72 6.79
N HIS A 33 -1.14 -10.82 5.82
CA HIS A 33 -2.26 -10.57 4.93
C HIS A 33 -1.76 -10.55 3.49
N ARG A 34 -2.68 -10.78 2.55
CA ARG A 34 -2.38 -10.85 1.12
C ARG A 34 -3.20 -9.84 0.35
N CYS A 35 -2.62 -9.29 -0.72
CA CYS A 35 -3.24 -8.40 -1.67
C CYS A 35 -3.07 -8.98 -3.08
N SER A 36 -4.17 -9.08 -3.83
CA SER A 36 -4.12 -9.51 -5.22
C SER A 36 -3.52 -8.41 -6.10
N LEU A 37 -2.93 -8.78 -7.24
CA LEU A 37 -2.47 -7.80 -8.23
C LEU A 37 -3.62 -6.88 -8.70
N ALA A 38 -4.83 -7.41 -8.86
CA ALA A 38 -6.00 -6.63 -9.26
C ALA A 38 -6.36 -5.55 -8.23
N ALA A 39 -6.39 -5.91 -6.94
CA ALA A 39 -6.65 -4.95 -5.86
C ALA A 39 -5.51 -3.93 -5.72
N TYR A 40 -4.26 -4.40 -5.85
CA TYR A 40 -3.08 -3.52 -5.84
C TYR A 40 -3.18 -2.46 -6.94
N ARG A 41 -3.46 -2.90 -8.17
CA ARG A 41 -3.62 -2.02 -9.32
C ARG A 41 -4.81 -1.06 -9.18
N ALA A 42 -5.96 -1.53 -8.69
CA ALA A 42 -7.10 -0.65 -8.46
C ALA A 42 -6.77 0.50 -7.48
N VAL A 43 -5.95 0.23 -6.47
CA VAL A 43 -5.48 1.26 -5.52
C VAL A 43 -4.50 2.23 -6.19
N THR A 44 -3.56 1.75 -7.01
CA THR A 44 -2.61 2.62 -7.71
C THR A 44 -3.31 3.52 -8.71
N ASP A 45 -4.22 2.95 -9.51
CA ASP A 45 -5.00 3.68 -10.51
C ASP A 45 -5.85 4.76 -9.83
N TYR A 46 -6.52 4.43 -8.71
CA TYR A 46 -7.29 5.41 -7.95
C TYR A 46 -6.45 6.56 -7.40
N ILE A 47 -5.24 6.29 -6.88
CA ILE A 47 -4.35 7.34 -6.38
C ILE A 47 -3.86 8.23 -7.52
N ASP A 48 -3.54 7.64 -8.67
CA ASP A 48 -3.08 8.36 -9.86
C ASP A 48 -4.17 9.31 -10.41
N GLU A 49 -5.41 8.84 -10.47
CA GLU A 49 -6.58 9.64 -10.88
C GLU A 49 -6.86 10.84 -9.95
N HIS A 50 -6.48 10.73 -8.68
CA HIS A 50 -6.70 11.75 -7.64
C HIS A 50 -5.42 12.48 -7.23
N THR A 51 -4.45 12.58 -8.16
CA THR A 51 -3.12 13.15 -7.90
C THR A 51 -3.16 14.57 -7.31
N ASN A 52 -4.09 15.42 -7.73
CA ASN A 52 -4.10 16.84 -7.36
C ASN A 52 -4.59 17.08 -5.92
N GLU A 53 -5.59 16.33 -5.49
CA GLU A 53 -6.21 16.45 -4.18
C GLU A 53 -5.60 15.51 -3.14
N GLY A 54 -5.00 14.40 -3.60
CA GLY A 54 -4.44 13.35 -2.77
C GLY A 54 -5.50 12.52 -2.04
N VAL A 55 -5.14 11.30 -1.69
CA VAL A 55 -6.09 10.29 -1.25
C VAL A 55 -5.95 9.96 0.24
N THR A 56 -7.07 9.88 0.97
CA THR A 56 -7.07 9.36 2.35
C THR A 56 -7.38 7.86 2.37
N THR A 57 -7.02 7.16 3.45
CA THR A 57 -7.38 5.74 3.60
C THR A 57 -8.90 5.51 3.56
N ASN A 58 -9.68 6.39 4.17
CA ASN A 58 -11.15 6.30 4.10
C ASN A 58 -11.64 6.58 2.66
N GLY A 59 -11.05 7.56 1.99
CA GLY A 59 -11.36 7.85 0.58
C GLY A 59 -11.09 6.66 -0.35
N LEU A 60 -10.03 5.87 -0.11
CA LEU A 60 -9.82 4.61 -0.83
C LEU A 60 -10.97 3.63 -0.58
N TRP A 61 -11.38 3.44 0.67
CA TRP A 61 -12.45 2.49 0.99
C TRP A 61 -13.80 2.91 0.41
N ASP A 62 -14.09 4.21 0.42
CA ASP A 62 -15.32 4.76 -0.13
C ASP A 62 -15.30 4.75 -1.68
N GLY A 63 -14.14 5.02 -2.28
CA GLY A 63 -13.95 5.11 -3.73
C GLY A 63 -13.75 3.75 -4.43
N LEU A 64 -13.34 2.72 -3.70
CA LEU A 64 -13.11 1.37 -4.21
C LEU A 64 -13.94 0.34 -3.44
N PRO A 65 -15.29 0.36 -3.56
CA PRO A 65 -16.17 -0.50 -2.77
C PRO A 65 -15.96 -2.00 -3.03
N ASP A 66 -15.45 -2.36 -4.20
CA ASP A 66 -15.15 -3.73 -4.60
C ASP A 66 -13.76 -4.22 -4.14
N VAL A 67 -12.95 -3.34 -3.56
CA VAL A 67 -11.62 -3.69 -3.03
C VAL A 67 -11.70 -3.89 -1.51
N PRO A 68 -11.38 -5.09 -0.99
CA PRO A 68 -11.41 -5.31 0.45
C PRO A 68 -10.47 -4.35 1.20
N CYS A 69 -10.94 -3.73 2.29
CA CYS A 69 -10.19 -2.71 3.03
C CYS A 69 -8.79 -3.17 3.46
N THR A 70 -8.62 -4.45 3.80
CA THR A 70 -7.32 -5.04 4.15
C THR A 70 -6.37 -5.07 2.96
N GLN A 71 -6.85 -5.38 1.74
CA GLN A 71 -6.03 -5.35 0.53
C GLN A 71 -5.62 -3.92 0.18
N ALA A 72 -6.55 -2.96 0.27
CA ALA A 72 -6.25 -1.55 0.09
C ALA A 72 -5.18 -1.04 1.08
N ALA A 73 -5.26 -1.48 2.34
CA ALA A 73 -4.27 -1.14 3.36
C ALA A 73 -2.89 -1.75 3.07
N ILE A 74 -2.82 -2.98 2.56
CA ILE A 74 -1.55 -3.63 2.15
C ILE A 74 -0.93 -2.89 0.97
N ALA A 75 -1.72 -2.61 -0.07
CA ALA A 75 -1.27 -1.89 -1.24
C ALA A 75 -0.66 -0.53 -0.84
N LEU A 76 -1.37 0.22 0.00
CA LEU A 76 -0.90 1.52 0.47
C LEU A 76 0.35 1.40 1.37
N ALA A 77 0.46 0.35 2.18
CA ALA A 77 1.65 0.12 3.00
C ALA A 77 2.88 -0.17 2.12
N PHE A 78 2.71 -0.97 1.07
CA PHE A 78 3.78 -1.30 0.13
C PHE A 78 4.23 -0.07 -0.68
N LEU A 79 3.30 0.71 -1.21
CA LEU A 79 3.61 1.97 -1.92
C LEU A 79 4.38 2.97 -1.05
N LYS A 80 4.11 3.00 0.26
CA LYS A 80 4.83 3.86 1.21
C LYS A 80 6.23 3.34 1.50
N GLU A 81 6.38 2.03 1.68
CA GLU A 81 7.67 1.38 1.93
C GLU A 81 8.66 1.69 0.81
N LEU A 82 8.19 1.66 -0.43
CA LEU A 82 8.98 1.89 -1.64
C LEU A 82 9.15 3.36 -2.00
N GLY A 83 8.44 4.27 -1.33
CA GLY A 83 8.47 5.70 -1.65
C GLY A 83 7.73 6.09 -2.93
N CYS A 84 6.86 5.23 -3.47
CA CYS A 84 5.99 5.57 -4.61
C CYS A 84 4.96 6.65 -4.25
N VAL A 85 4.60 6.75 -2.97
CA VAL A 85 3.69 7.79 -2.44
C VAL A 85 4.29 8.51 -1.25
N THR A 86 4.01 9.81 -1.15
CA THR A 86 4.31 10.62 0.03
C THR A 86 3.05 10.96 0.80
N VAL A 87 3.16 11.17 2.11
CA VAL A 87 2.03 11.52 2.97
C VAL A 87 2.12 12.98 3.39
N CYS A 88 1.13 13.78 3.01
CA CYS A 88 0.97 15.17 3.42
C CYS A 88 -0.43 15.36 4.02
N HIS A 89 -0.51 15.92 5.23
CA HIS A 89 -1.78 16.15 5.94
C HIS A 89 -2.76 14.94 5.92
N ARG A 90 -2.22 13.71 6.12
CA ARG A 90 -2.96 12.43 6.10
C ARG A 90 -3.50 11.99 4.74
N ARG A 91 -3.08 12.65 3.66
CA ARG A 91 -3.37 12.27 2.27
C ARG A 91 -2.10 11.72 1.62
N CYS A 92 -2.28 10.73 0.77
CA CYS A 92 -1.22 10.11 -0.01
C CYS A 92 -1.23 10.73 -1.40
N TYR A 93 -0.06 11.17 -1.86
CA TYR A 93 0.17 11.74 -3.17
C TYR A 93 1.22 10.91 -3.89
N PRO A 94 1.07 10.67 -5.20
CA PRO A 94 2.14 10.04 -5.97
C PRO A 94 3.41 10.90 -5.95
N VAL A 95 4.56 10.25 -5.90
CA VAL A 95 5.87 10.92 -5.99
C VAL A 95 6.27 11.16 -7.46
N SER A 96 5.71 10.38 -8.37
CA SER A 96 5.99 10.38 -9.81
C SER A 96 4.71 10.61 -10.61
N LYS A 97 4.83 11.04 -11.87
CA LYS A 97 3.70 11.10 -12.82
C LYS A 97 3.32 9.73 -13.41
N PHE A 98 4.11 8.71 -13.12
CA PHE A 98 3.96 7.35 -13.63
C PHE A 98 3.75 6.39 -12.45
N LEU A 99 2.87 6.76 -11.51
CA LEU A 99 2.68 6.00 -10.27
C LEU A 99 2.36 4.53 -10.56
N VAL A 100 1.48 4.29 -11.53
CA VAL A 100 1.00 2.94 -11.85
C VAL A 100 2.16 2.09 -12.39
N GLU A 101 2.96 2.64 -13.29
CA GLU A 101 4.13 1.95 -13.84
C GLU A 101 5.19 1.68 -12.77
N ASP A 102 5.53 2.70 -11.99
CA ASP A 102 6.51 2.58 -10.90
C ASP A 102 6.05 1.50 -9.90
N ALA A 103 4.78 1.51 -9.52
CA ALA A 103 4.19 0.54 -8.62
C ALA A 103 4.23 -0.90 -9.16
N LEU A 104 3.90 -1.11 -10.44
CA LEU A 104 3.91 -2.43 -11.05
C LEU A 104 5.33 -2.97 -11.21
N ILE A 105 6.31 -2.12 -11.53
CA ILE A 105 7.73 -2.50 -11.56
C ILE A 105 8.13 -3.05 -10.20
N GLU A 106 7.85 -2.32 -9.13
CA GLU A 106 8.23 -2.74 -7.78
C GLU A 106 7.49 -4.01 -7.32
N PHE A 107 6.21 -4.16 -7.68
CA PHE A 107 5.46 -5.40 -7.44
C PHE A 107 6.14 -6.61 -8.10
N HIS A 108 6.56 -6.46 -9.36
CA HIS A 108 7.20 -7.53 -10.10
C HIS A 108 8.67 -7.75 -9.71
N ALA A 109 9.34 -6.74 -9.15
CA ALA A 109 10.70 -6.85 -8.63
C ALA A 109 10.80 -7.79 -7.42
N LEU A 110 9.71 -7.99 -6.67
CA LEU A 110 9.63 -8.98 -5.58
C LEU A 110 9.71 -10.44 -6.04
N ASN A 111 9.68 -10.70 -7.35
CA ASN A 111 9.73 -12.03 -7.95
C ASN A 111 11.12 -12.41 -8.48
N LEU A 112 12.12 -11.54 -8.27
CA LEU A 112 13.51 -11.72 -8.69
C LEU A 112 14.36 -12.32 -7.57
#